data_AF-A0A0E3MCN9-F1
#
_entry.id   AF-A0A0E3MCN9-F1
#
_cell.length_a   1.000
_cell.length_b   1.000
_cell.length_c   1.000
_cell.angle_alpha   90.00
_cell.angle_beta   90.00
_cell.angle_gamma   90.00
#
_symmetry.space_group_name_H-M   'P 1'
#
loop_
_entity.id
_entity.type
_entity.pdbx_description
1 polymer ?
#
loop_
_entity_poly.entity_id
_entity_poly.type
_entity_poly.pdbx_seq_one_letter_code
_entity_poly.pdbx_strand_id
1 'polypeptide(L)'
;MSWFFGKIYLNSDQKSRMVENSLKKKLGYFINYKDIEYEVLSQYYILELRMPSNGKLGQLLHEYLQEYLINGIIRINEKYLPFYYNLNKALELLYEVVNERKLYYCDKRIERIGNIKLVGQADICSDDLVIEIKSKPELKKVDLMQALIYTFLYERDVILFMYGIYSGEYTIIKLPFNERNTNSLFEGLKKISEKEEIL
;
A
#
# COMPACT_ATOMS: atom_id res chain seq x y z
N MET A 1 1.61 51.97 -9.31
CA MET A 1 1.54 51.67 -7.86
C MET A 1 0.40 50.68 -7.64
N SER A 2 0.69 49.40 -7.48
CA SER A 2 -0.14 48.40 -6.78
C SER A 2 0.59 47.05 -6.84
N TRP A 3 1.14 46.62 -5.71
CA TRP A 3 1.66 45.26 -5.50
C TRP A 3 0.54 44.47 -4.83
N PHE A 4 -0.03 43.48 -5.53
CA PHE A 4 -0.93 42.51 -4.92
C PHE A 4 -0.10 41.39 -4.28
N PHE A 5 0.16 41.50 -2.98
CA PHE A 5 0.60 40.37 -2.15
C PHE A 5 -0.63 39.56 -1.73
N GLY A 6 -0.97 38.54 -2.52
CA GLY A 6 -1.89 37.50 -2.09
C GLY A 6 -1.17 36.52 -1.16
N LYS A 7 -1.35 36.65 0.15
CA LYS A 7 -1.02 35.58 1.12
C LYS A 7 -1.87 34.36 0.79
N ILE A 8 -1.26 33.34 0.21
CA ILE A 8 -1.88 32.02 0.04
C ILE A 8 -1.95 31.38 1.42
N TYR A 9 -3.13 31.41 2.04
CA TYR A 9 -3.43 30.60 3.22
C TYR A 9 -3.55 29.15 2.77
N LEU A 10 -2.48 28.37 2.97
CA LEU A 10 -2.53 26.91 2.83
C LEU A 10 -3.32 26.33 4.01
N ASN A 11 -4.46 25.72 3.69
CA ASN A 11 -5.31 24.97 4.62
C ASN A 11 -4.49 23.93 5.41
N SER A 12 -4.72 23.83 6.72
CA SER A 12 -4.05 22.89 7.63
C SER A 12 -4.12 21.43 7.18
N ASP A 13 -5.17 21.06 6.45
CA ASP A 13 -5.38 19.72 5.90
C ASP A 13 -4.44 19.38 4.73
N GLN A 14 -4.01 20.38 3.95
CA GLN A 14 -2.99 20.19 2.91
C GLN A 14 -1.58 20.03 3.50
N LYS A 15 -1.30 20.70 4.63
CA LYS A 15 -0.04 20.52 5.38
C LYS A 15 0.07 19.11 5.97
N SER A 16 -1.03 18.58 6.52
CA SER A 16 -1.10 17.19 7.01
C SER A 16 -0.84 16.16 5.90
N ARG A 17 -1.48 16.32 4.73
CA ARG A 17 -1.27 15.43 3.57
C ARG A 17 0.13 15.54 2.94
N MET A 18 0.79 16.70 3.02
CA MET A 18 2.19 16.87 2.60
C MET A 18 3.19 16.17 3.54
N VAL A 19 2.85 15.98 4.82
CA VAL A 19 3.70 15.31 5.81
C VAL A 19 3.46 13.79 5.85
N GLU A 20 2.27 13.28 5.56
CA GLU A 20 2.02 11.82 5.46
C GLU A 20 2.74 11.17 4.27
N ASN A 21 2.86 11.87 3.13
CA ASN A 21 3.70 11.44 2.01
C ASN A 21 5.21 11.58 2.28
N SER A 22 5.59 12.12 3.44
CA SER A 22 6.99 12.36 3.85
C SER A 22 7.59 11.13 4.53
N LEU A 23 6.84 10.43 5.39
CA LEU A 23 7.44 9.37 6.23
C LEU A 23 7.87 8.15 5.43
N LYS A 24 7.01 7.60 4.57
CA LYS A 24 7.35 6.45 3.70
C LYS A 24 8.55 6.78 2.79
N LYS A 25 8.61 8.01 2.28
CA LYS A 25 9.74 8.48 1.47
C LYS A 25 11.02 8.62 2.31
N LYS A 26 10.93 9.24 3.48
CA LYS A 26 12.02 9.37 4.47
C LYS A 26 12.59 8.00 4.86
N LEU A 27 11.74 7.06 5.25
CA LEU A 27 12.13 5.68 5.53
C LEU A 27 12.80 5.05 4.31
N GLY A 28 12.24 5.28 3.11
CA GLY A 28 12.85 4.89 1.84
C GLY A 28 14.21 5.53 1.55
N TYR A 29 14.64 6.58 2.22
CA TYR A 29 16.03 7.06 2.13
C TYR A 29 16.97 6.30 3.08
N PHE A 30 16.48 5.86 4.23
CA PHE A 30 17.31 5.27 5.29
C PHE A 30 17.36 3.73 5.29
N ILE A 31 16.31 3.08 4.81
CA ILE A 31 16.19 1.61 4.76
C ILE A 31 16.45 1.15 3.33
N ASN A 32 17.36 0.21 3.10
CA ASN A 32 17.60 -0.39 1.79
C ASN A 32 16.69 -1.60 1.55
N TYR A 33 16.52 -1.99 0.29
CA TYR A 33 15.76 -3.20 -0.05
C TYR A 33 16.31 -4.45 0.64
N LYS A 34 17.64 -4.58 0.71
CA LYS A 34 18.33 -5.71 1.37
C LYS A 34 18.13 -5.77 2.88
N ASP A 35 17.72 -4.67 3.51
CA ASP A 35 17.53 -4.62 4.97
C ASP A 35 16.18 -5.26 5.34
N ILE A 36 15.24 -5.29 4.38
CA ILE A 36 13.88 -5.82 4.53
C ILE A 36 13.84 -7.26 4.03
N GLU A 37 13.26 -8.14 4.84
CA GLU A 37 12.90 -9.47 4.41
C GLU A 37 11.57 -9.44 3.68
N TYR A 38 11.56 -9.94 2.44
CA TYR A 38 10.37 -10.10 1.64
C TYR A 38 10.56 -11.22 0.60
N GLU A 39 9.47 -11.82 0.17
CA GLU A 39 9.42 -12.89 -0.81
C GLU A 39 8.53 -12.47 -1.98
N VAL A 40 9.00 -12.64 -3.22
CA VAL A 40 8.16 -12.47 -4.42
C VAL A 40 7.45 -13.80 -4.65
N LEU A 41 6.16 -13.87 -4.33
CA LEU A 41 5.36 -15.09 -4.46
C LEU A 41 5.07 -15.42 -5.93
N SER A 42 4.72 -14.40 -6.71
CA SER A 42 4.42 -14.54 -8.13
C SER A 42 4.55 -13.20 -8.85
N GLN A 43 4.89 -13.23 -10.13
CA GLN A 43 4.99 -12.04 -10.98
C GLN A 43 4.72 -12.35 -12.45
N TYR A 44 4.14 -11.39 -13.16
CA TYR A 44 3.91 -11.45 -14.59
C TYR A 44 4.04 -10.05 -15.22
N TYR A 45 4.87 -9.95 -16.26
CA TYR A 45 5.14 -8.72 -17.00
C TYR A 45 5.09 -8.96 -18.50
N ILE A 46 4.58 -7.98 -19.26
CA ILE A 46 4.56 -7.97 -20.73
C ILE A 46 5.36 -6.74 -21.21
N LEU A 47 6.13 -6.90 -22.29
CA LEU A 47 6.80 -5.79 -22.98
C LEU A 47 5.78 -4.99 -23.82
N GLU A 48 4.97 -4.16 -23.19
CA GLU A 48 3.99 -3.29 -23.87
C GLU A 48 4.04 -1.83 -23.39
N LEU A 49 3.60 -0.92 -24.26
CA LEU A 49 3.47 0.51 -23.96
C LEU A 49 2.41 0.73 -22.89
N ARG A 50 2.84 1.10 -21.67
CA ARG A 50 1.93 1.26 -20.51
C ARG A 50 1.16 2.57 -20.58
N MET A 51 -0.16 2.49 -20.46
CA MET A 51 -1.02 3.65 -20.22
C MET A 51 -0.78 4.18 -18.78
N PRO A 52 -0.74 5.50 -18.57
CA PRO A 52 -0.52 6.08 -17.24
C PRO A 52 -1.62 5.65 -16.25
N SER A 53 -1.25 5.48 -14.97
CA SER A 53 -2.20 5.02 -13.96
C SER A 53 -3.38 5.99 -13.81
N ASN A 54 -4.59 5.48 -13.85
CA ASN A 54 -5.81 6.24 -13.66
C ASN A 54 -6.37 5.99 -12.25
N GLY A 55 -6.42 7.03 -11.41
CA GLY A 55 -6.89 6.91 -10.02
C GLY A 55 -8.30 6.36 -9.88
N LYS A 56 -9.20 6.63 -10.86
CA LYS A 56 -10.55 6.06 -10.85
C LYS A 56 -10.55 4.56 -11.06
N LEU A 57 -9.65 4.04 -11.89
CA LEU A 57 -9.53 2.60 -12.09
C LEU A 57 -8.87 1.92 -10.91
N GLY A 58 -7.89 2.57 -10.28
CA GLY A 58 -7.33 2.06 -9.03
C GLY A 58 -8.40 1.88 -7.97
N GLN A 59 -9.25 2.90 -7.75
CA GLN A 59 -10.39 2.79 -6.84
C GLN A 59 -11.30 1.60 -7.21
N LEU A 60 -11.57 1.43 -8.51
CA LEU A 60 -12.42 0.38 -9.04
C LEU A 60 -11.88 -1.04 -8.76
N LEU A 61 -10.56 -1.24 -8.85
CA LEU A 61 -9.92 -2.51 -8.45
C LEU A 61 -10.05 -2.79 -6.96
N HIS A 62 -9.81 -1.78 -6.11
CA HIS A 62 -9.91 -1.96 -4.65
C HIS A 62 -11.35 -2.31 -4.26
N GLU A 63 -12.34 -1.54 -4.75
CA GLU A 63 -13.76 -1.79 -4.53
C GLU A 63 -14.17 -3.19 -5.00
N TYR A 64 -13.78 -3.58 -6.23
CA TYR A 64 -14.12 -4.89 -6.77
C TYR A 64 -13.56 -6.03 -5.91
N LEU A 65 -12.26 -5.99 -5.58
CA LEU A 65 -11.65 -7.05 -4.78
C LEU A 65 -12.25 -7.13 -3.37
N GLN A 66 -12.46 -5.98 -2.71
CA GLN A 66 -13.04 -5.95 -1.36
C GLN A 66 -14.49 -6.47 -1.33
N GLU A 67 -15.35 -6.02 -2.25
CA GLU A 67 -16.75 -6.47 -2.31
C GLU A 67 -16.87 -7.99 -2.57
N TYR A 68 -16.04 -8.54 -3.45
CA TYR A 68 -16.07 -9.98 -3.72
C TYR A 68 -15.49 -10.80 -2.57
N LEU A 69 -14.31 -10.42 -2.07
CA LEU A 69 -13.57 -11.20 -1.10
C LEU A 69 -14.12 -11.10 0.33
N ILE A 70 -14.68 -9.94 0.71
CA ILE A 70 -15.21 -9.72 2.06
C ILE A 70 -16.71 -9.96 2.11
N ASN A 71 -17.47 -9.39 1.16
CA ASN A 71 -18.93 -9.42 1.21
C ASN A 71 -19.55 -10.58 0.42
N GLY A 72 -18.74 -11.32 -0.36
CA GLY A 72 -19.23 -12.45 -1.16
C GLY A 72 -20.20 -12.02 -2.28
N ILE A 73 -20.16 -10.76 -2.72
CA ILE A 73 -21.09 -10.26 -3.74
C ILE A 73 -20.63 -10.73 -5.12
N ILE A 74 -21.29 -11.78 -5.61
CA ILE A 74 -21.02 -12.42 -6.93
C ILE A 74 -21.45 -11.51 -8.11
N ARG A 75 -22.25 -10.45 -7.85
CA ARG A 75 -22.84 -9.66 -8.94
C ARG A 75 -21.86 -8.64 -9.51
N ILE A 76 -21.46 -8.94 -10.73
CA ILE A 76 -20.67 -8.12 -11.63
C ILE A 76 -21.50 -6.91 -12.03
N ASN A 77 -21.04 -5.71 -11.69
CA ASN A 77 -21.62 -4.50 -12.25
C ASN A 77 -21.17 -4.38 -13.71
N GLU A 78 -22.12 -4.23 -14.65
CA GLU A 78 -21.85 -4.00 -16.08
C GLU A 78 -20.94 -2.78 -16.32
N LYS A 79 -20.85 -1.87 -15.34
CA LYS A 79 -19.89 -0.75 -15.31
C LYS A 79 -18.42 -1.17 -15.48
N TYR A 80 -18.08 -2.46 -15.33
CA TYR A 80 -16.72 -3.00 -15.39
C TYR A 80 -16.36 -3.71 -16.70
N LEU A 81 -17.28 -3.75 -17.68
CA LEU A 81 -17.16 -4.52 -18.92
C LEU A 81 -15.78 -4.49 -19.64
N PRO A 82 -15.09 -3.34 -19.84
CA PRO A 82 -13.80 -3.36 -20.54
C PRO A 82 -12.64 -3.96 -19.71
N PHE A 83 -12.79 -4.09 -18.39
CA PHE A 83 -11.72 -4.59 -17.49
C PHE A 83 -12.09 -5.90 -16.79
N TYR A 84 -13.27 -6.44 -17.09
CA TYR A 84 -13.87 -7.55 -16.37
C TYR A 84 -12.94 -8.78 -16.31
N TYR A 85 -12.33 -9.13 -17.44
CA TYR A 85 -11.38 -10.24 -17.50
C TYR A 85 -10.20 -10.05 -16.53
N ASN A 86 -9.57 -8.87 -16.54
CA ASN A 86 -8.44 -8.57 -15.67
C ASN A 86 -8.85 -8.45 -14.19
N LEU A 87 -10.04 -7.94 -13.89
CA LEU A 87 -10.56 -7.89 -12.52
C LEU A 87 -10.79 -9.30 -11.95
N ASN A 88 -11.34 -10.23 -12.74
CA ASN A 88 -11.48 -11.62 -12.30
C ASN A 88 -10.15 -12.33 -12.15
N LYS A 89 -9.20 -12.09 -13.08
CA LYS A 89 -7.86 -12.62 -12.93
C LYS A 89 -7.18 -12.12 -11.66
N ALA A 90 -7.37 -10.83 -11.31
CA ALA A 90 -6.88 -10.29 -10.06
C ALA A 90 -7.53 -10.97 -8.84
N LEU A 91 -8.84 -11.23 -8.90
CA LEU A 91 -9.58 -11.93 -7.86
C LEU A 91 -9.08 -13.37 -7.69
N GLU A 92 -8.91 -14.12 -8.77
CA GLU A 92 -8.38 -15.49 -8.80
C GLU A 92 -7.00 -15.55 -8.15
N LEU A 93 -6.07 -14.71 -8.59
CA LEU A 93 -4.73 -14.61 -8.03
C LEU A 93 -4.74 -14.31 -6.53
N LEU A 94 -5.59 -13.39 -6.08
CA LEU A 94 -5.66 -13.03 -4.68
C LEU A 94 -6.35 -14.14 -3.86
N TYR A 95 -7.33 -14.85 -4.42
CA TYR A 95 -8.01 -15.99 -3.81
C TYR A 95 -7.03 -17.14 -3.51
N GLU A 96 -6.14 -17.45 -4.44
CA GLU A 96 -5.06 -18.44 -4.25
C GLU A 96 -4.14 -18.05 -3.08
N VAL A 97 -3.81 -16.76 -2.94
CA VAL A 97 -2.93 -16.26 -1.88
C VAL A 97 -3.61 -16.32 -0.50
N VAL A 98 -4.89 -15.95 -0.42
CA VAL A 98 -5.60 -15.94 0.86
C VAL A 98 -6.03 -17.33 1.31
N ASN A 99 -6.13 -18.30 0.39
CA ASN A 99 -6.37 -19.71 0.68
C ASN A 99 -7.55 -19.93 1.66
N GLU A 100 -8.74 -19.49 1.26
CA GLU A 100 -10.00 -19.63 2.02
C GLU A 100 -10.08 -18.91 3.37
N ARG A 101 -9.09 -18.06 3.72
CA ARG A 101 -9.16 -17.22 4.92
C ARG A 101 -10.41 -16.37 4.95
N LYS A 102 -10.97 -16.17 6.15
CA LYS A 102 -12.01 -15.18 6.39
C LYS A 102 -11.41 -13.78 6.28
N LEU A 103 -11.97 -12.97 5.39
CA LEU A 103 -11.49 -11.62 5.10
C LEU A 103 -12.46 -10.57 5.65
N TYR A 104 -11.91 -9.43 6.06
CA TYR A 104 -12.66 -8.29 6.58
C TYR A 104 -11.93 -6.98 6.30
N TYR A 105 -12.65 -5.86 6.34
CA TYR A 105 -12.02 -4.53 6.21
C TYR A 105 -11.10 -4.27 7.39
N CYS A 106 -9.88 -3.79 7.14
CA CYS A 106 -8.97 -3.45 8.23
C CYS A 106 -9.45 -2.21 9.00
N ASP A 107 -9.39 -2.29 10.32
CA ASP A 107 -9.52 -1.12 11.19
C ASP A 107 -8.30 -0.22 11.09
N LYS A 108 -8.52 1.09 11.22
CA LYS A 108 -7.44 2.07 11.32
C LYS A 108 -6.60 1.82 12.58
N ARG A 109 -5.28 1.67 12.41
CA ARG A 109 -4.29 1.52 13.48
C ARG A 109 -3.50 2.81 13.68
N ILE A 110 -3.19 3.10 14.94
CA ILE A 110 -2.42 4.28 15.34
C ILE A 110 -1.43 3.84 16.41
N GLU A 111 -0.15 4.03 16.14
CA GLU A 111 0.93 3.74 17.08
C GLU A 111 1.87 4.94 17.24
N ARG A 112 2.55 5.02 18.38
CA ARG A 112 3.51 6.08 18.66
C ARG A 112 4.86 5.51 19.07
N ILE A 113 5.90 5.83 18.31
CA ILE A 113 7.29 5.42 18.59
C ILE A 113 8.09 6.70 18.81
N GLY A 114 8.43 6.98 20.07
CA GLY A 114 9.01 8.26 20.47
C GLY A 114 8.12 9.43 20.07
N ASN A 115 8.68 10.36 19.29
CA ASN A 115 8.04 11.53 18.71
C ASN A 115 7.30 11.24 17.38
N ILE A 116 7.49 10.08 16.75
CA ILE A 116 6.85 9.73 15.48
C ILE A 116 5.50 9.04 15.74
N LYS A 117 4.45 9.52 15.04
CA LYS A 117 3.13 8.90 15.03
C LYS A 117 2.93 8.12 13.73
N LEU A 118 2.73 6.81 13.84
CA LEU A 118 2.35 5.94 12.73
C LEU A 118 0.84 5.83 12.68
N VAL A 119 0.27 6.08 11.50
CA VAL A 119 -1.17 5.94 11.25
C VAL A 119 -1.33 5.16 9.96
N GLY A 120 -2.19 4.14 9.99
CA GLY A 120 -2.34 3.26 8.84
C GLY A 120 -3.68 2.54 8.81
N GLN A 121 -4.21 2.35 7.60
CA GLN A 121 -5.35 1.48 7.34
C GLN A 121 -5.03 0.71 6.06
N ALA A 122 -4.82 -0.59 6.18
CA ALA A 122 -4.61 -1.46 5.02
C ALA A 122 -5.95 -1.78 4.35
N ASP A 123 -5.91 -2.36 3.15
CA ASP A 123 -7.13 -2.61 2.38
C ASP A 123 -7.95 -3.78 2.93
N ILE A 124 -7.33 -4.93 3.19
CA ILE A 124 -8.02 -6.17 3.62
C ILE A 124 -7.24 -6.85 4.74
N CYS A 125 -7.94 -7.36 5.74
CA CYS A 125 -7.38 -8.07 6.87
C CYS A 125 -7.98 -9.48 6.98
N SER A 126 -7.20 -10.37 7.57
CA SER A 126 -7.60 -11.66 8.09
C SER A 126 -6.97 -11.84 9.48
N ASP A 127 -7.12 -13.02 10.09
CA ASP A 127 -6.59 -13.28 11.43
C ASP A 127 -5.05 -13.26 11.50
N ASP A 128 -4.37 -13.72 10.44
CA ASP A 128 -2.90 -13.89 10.36
C ASP A 128 -2.23 -13.06 9.25
N LEU A 129 -3.02 -12.47 8.35
CA LEU A 129 -2.52 -11.78 7.15
C LEU A 129 -3.19 -10.42 6.96
N VAL A 130 -2.44 -9.46 6.42
CA VAL A 130 -2.91 -8.17 5.91
C VAL A 130 -2.60 -8.08 4.43
N ILE A 131 -3.48 -7.46 3.65
CA ILE A 131 -3.33 -7.28 2.21
C ILE A 131 -3.43 -5.79 1.91
N GLU A 132 -2.44 -5.29 1.17
CA GLU A 132 -2.43 -3.95 0.61
C GLU A 132 -2.40 -4.04 -0.92
N ILE A 133 -3.39 -3.43 -1.56
CA ILE A 133 -3.64 -3.47 -2.99
C ILE A 133 -2.99 -2.22 -3.63
N LYS A 134 -2.38 -2.39 -4.79
CA LYS A 134 -1.88 -1.29 -5.63
C LYS A 134 -2.31 -1.49 -7.06
N SER A 135 -2.84 -0.45 -7.69
CA SER A 135 -3.28 -0.45 -9.09
C SER A 135 -2.15 -0.21 -10.10
N LYS A 136 -0.98 -0.81 -9.85
CA LYS A 136 0.22 -0.76 -10.70
C LYS A 136 0.99 -2.06 -10.47
N PRO A 137 1.66 -2.63 -11.48
CA PRO A 137 2.41 -3.87 -11.30
C PRO A 137 3.80 -3.68 -10.68
N GLU A 138 4.39 -2.48 -10.79
CA GLU A 138 5.78 -2.24 -10.41
C GLU A 138 5.92 -1.83 -8.94
N LEU A 139 6.83 -2.52 -8.25
CA LEU A 139 7.23 -2.19 -6.89
C LEU A 139 7.97 -0.84 -6.86
N LYS A 140 7.47 0.12 -6.07
CA LYS A 140 8.27 1.28 -5.65
C LYS A 140 8.66 1.11 -4.19
N LYS A 141 9.79 1.72 -3.82
CA LYS A 141 10.30 1.70 -2.45
C LYS A 141 9.26 2.15 -1.42
N VAL A 142 8.46 3.16 -1.77
CA VAL A 142 7.38 3.66 -0.91
C VAL A 142 6.27 2.64 -0.61
N ASP A 143 6.02 1.71 -1.53
CA ASP A 143 5.03 0.63 -1.33
C ASP A 143 5.60 -0.40 -0.35
N LEU A 144 6.89 -0.74 -0.49
CA LEU A 144 7.58 -1.63 0.44
C LEU A 144 7.66 -1.03 1.85
N MET A 145 7.91 0.28 1.97
CA MET A 145 7.87 0.99 3.26
C MET A 145 6.48 1.01 3.86
N GLN A 146 5.42 1.12 3.05
CA GLN A 146 4.06 1.02 3.54
C GLN A 146 3.77 -0.37 4.10
N ALA A 147 4.15 -1.43 3.38
CA ALA A 147 3.98 -2.80 3.87
C ALA A 147 4.79 -3.06 5.14
N LEU A 148 6.03 -2.58 5.22
CA LEU A 148 6.85 -2.68 6.42
C LEU A 148 6.21 -1.99 7.64
N ILE A 149 5.55 -0.85 7.44
CA ILE A 149 4.78 -0.20 8.50
C ILE A 149 3.57 -1.05 8.89
N TYR A 150 2.89 -1.68 7.92
CA TYR A 150 1.73 -2.52 8.20
C TYR A 150 2.07 -3.84 8.89
N THR A 151 3.23 -4.45 8.63
CA THR A 151 3.64 -5.63 9.40
C THR A 151 3.73 -5.29 10.89
N PHE A 152 4.27 -4.10 11.22
CA PHE A 152 4.32 -3.60 12.59
C PHE A 152 2.94 -3.22 13.15
N LEU A 153 2.16 -2.39 12.43
CA LEU A 153 0.87 -1.89 12.93
C LEU A 153 -0.19 -2.96 13.17
N TYR A 154 -0.10 -4.08 12.45
CA TYR A 154 -1.07 -5.18 12.55
C TYR A 154 -0.48 -6.46 13.14
N GLU A 155 0.83 -6.50 13.40
CA GLU A 155 1.56 -7.66 13.92
C GLU A 155 1.31 -8.94 13.10
N ARG A 156 1.30 -8.79 11.77
CA ARG A 156 0.89 -9.82 10.80
C ARG A 156 1.74 -9.76 9.54
N ASP A 157 1.79 -10.88 8.84
CA ASP A 157 2.35 -10.91 7.49
C ASP A 157 1.56 -9.97 6.58
N VAL A 158 2.24 -9.29 5.67
CA VAL A 158 1.62 -8.39 4.70
C VAL A 158 1.82 -8.92 3.29
N ILE A 159 0.73 -9.05 2.53
CA ILE A 159 0.74 -9.22 1.09
C ILE A 159 0.61 -7.85 0.42
N LEU A 160 1.62 -7.47 -0.35
CA LEU A 160 1.51 -6.42 -1.35
C LEU A 160 1.00 -7.03 -2.66
N PHE A 161 -0.25 -6.76 -2.99
CA PHE A 161 -0.88 -7.18 -4.23
C PHE A 161 -0.86 -6.04 -5.24
N MET A 162 0.09 -6.08 -6.17
CA MET A 162 0.34 -5.01 -7.15
C MET A 162 -0.14 -5.46 -8.52
N TYR A 163 -1.20 -4.83 -9.05
CA TYR A 163 -1.90 -5.30 -10.24
C TYR A 163 -2.22 -4.16 -11.22
N GLY A 164 -1.78 -4.32 -12.47
CA GLY A 164 -2.08 -3.42 -13.58
C GLY A 164 -3.38 -3.80 -14.28
N ILE A 165 -4.49 -3.11 -13.97
CA ILE A 165 -5.84 -3.43 -14.51
C ILE A 165 -5.89 -3.40 -16.05
N TYR A 166 -5.08 -2.56 -16.70
CA TYR A 166 -5.02 -2.49 -18.16
C TYR A 166 -4.29 -3.67 -18.78
N SER A 167 -3.10 -4.00 -18.27
CA SER A 167 -2.19 -4.97 -18.87
C SER A 167 -2.35 -6.38 -18.31
N GLY A 168 -3.00 -6.53 -17.16
CA GLY A 168 -3.04 -7.79 -16.41
C GLY A 168 -1.68 -8.21 -15.83
N GLU A 169 -0.68 -7.32 -15.89
CA GLU A 169 0.61 -7.47 -15.23
C GLU A 169 0.45 -7.39 -13.72
N TYR A 170 1.27 -8.14 -12.99
CA TYR A 170 1.18 -8.13 -11.54
C TYR A 170 2.48 -8.55 -10.87
N THR A 171 2.57 -8.18 -9.59
CA THR A 171 3.57 -8.71 -8.65
C THR A 171 2.89 -8.92 -7.31
N ILE A 172 3.10 -10.09 -6.71
CA ILE A 172 2.61 -10.42 -5.38
C ILE A 172 3.83 -10.60 -4.49
N ILE A 173 3.92 -9.80 -3.44
CA ILE A 173 5.04 -9.84 -2.50
C ILE A 173 4.50 -10.13 -1.10
N LYS A 174 5.13 -11.05 -0.40
CA LYS A 174 4.92 -11.31 1.02
C LYS A 174 6.02 -10.64 1.84
N LEU A 175 5.63 -9.88 2.86
CA LEU A 175 6.50 -9.35 3.89
C LEU A 175 6.14 -10.01 5.22
N PRO A 176 7.02 -10.84 5.81
CA PRO A 176 6.73 -11.46 7.09
C PRO A 176 6.74 -10.45 8.24
N PHE A 177 5.89 -10.67 9.25
CA PHE A 177 6.06 -10.04 10.56
C PHE A 177 7.13 -10.81 11.35
N ASN A 178 8.33 -10.23 11.41
CA ASN A 178 9.47 -10.82 12.09
C ASN A 178 10.40 -9.76 12.71
N GLU A 179 11.35 -10.20 13.53
CA GLU A 179 12.27 -9.31 14.23
C GLU A 179 13.12 -8.46 13.27
N ARG A 180 13.57 -9.03 12.14
CA ARG A 180 14.40 -8.32 11.16
C ARG A 180 13.66 -7.12 10.56
N ASN A 181 12.42 -7.31 10.15
CA ASN A 181 11.59 -6.26 9.57
C ASN A 181 11.24 -5.19 10.62
N THR A 182 10.87 -5.60 11.82
CA THR A 182 10.61 -4.69 12.95
C THR A 182 11.85 -3.84 13.29
N ASN A 183 13.02 -4.46 13.39
CA ASN A 183 14.28 -3.77 13.65
C ASN A 183 14.62 -2.78 12.54
N SER A 184 14.44 -3.18 11.27
CA SER A 184 14.67 -2.30 10.12
C SER A 184 13.79 -1.06 10.16
N LEU A 185 12.51 -1.22 10.51
CA LEU A 185 11.59 -0.10 10.70
C LEU A 185 12.05 0.82 11.83
N PHE A 186 12.39 0.26 13.00
CA PHE A 186 12.81 1.05 14.16
C PHE A 186 14.12 1.79 13.93
N GLU A 187 15.11 1.17 13.29
CA GLU A 187 16.34 1.85 12.89
C GLU A 187 16.08 3.01 11.91
N GLY A 188 15.19 2.79 10.93
CA GLY A 188 14.77 3.83 9.99
C GLY A 188 14.08 5.00 10.69
N LEU A 189 13.17 4.72 11.62
CA LEU A 189 12.47 5.73 12.42
C LEU A 189 13.42 6.50 13.33
N LYS A 190 14.36 5.82 13.98
CA LYS A 190 15.40 6.43 14.81
C LYS A 190 16.23 7.44 14.02
N LYS A 191 16.73 7.05 12.85
CA LYS A 191 17.52 7.94 11.96
C LYS A 191 16.71 9.17 11.50
N ILE A 192 15.40 9.02 11.32
CA ILE A 192 14.52 10.15 10.99
C ILE A 192 14.41 11.10 12.17
N SER A 193 14.15 10.59 13.38
CA SER A 193 14.05 11.42 14.59
C SER A 193 15.34 12.19 14.87
N GLU A 194 16.48 11.50 14.84
CA GLU A 194 17.80 12.12 15.09
C GLU A 194 18.10 13.25 14.09
N LYS A 195 17.67 13.10 12.84
CA LYS A 195 17.86 14.15 11.82
C LYS A 195 16.91 15.34 12.02
N GLU A 196 15.71 15.10 12.51
CA GLU A 196 14.73 16.16 12.78
C GLU A 196 15.06 16.95 14.05
N GLU A 197 15.75 16.35 15.02
CA GLU A 197 16.26 17.06 16.21
C GLU A 197 17.41 18.04 15.90
N ILE A 198 18.08 17.88 14.75
CA ILE A 198 19.20 18.73 14.31
C ILE A 198 18.72 19.96 13.51
N LEU A 199 17.43 20.02 13.12
CA LEU A 199 16.83 21.07 12.29
C LEU A 199 15.92 22.01 13.09
#